data_AF-A0A844IFG1-F1
#
_entry.id   AF-A0A844IFG1-F1
#
_cell.length_a   1.000
_cell.length_b   1.000
_cell.length_c   1.000
_cell.angle_alpha   90.00
_cell.angle_beta   90.00
_cell.angle_gamma   90.00
#
_symmetry.space_group_name_H-M   'P 1'
#
loop_
_entity.id
_entity.type
_entity.pdbx_description
1 polymer ?
#
loop_
_entity_poly.entity_id
_entity_poly.type
_entity_poly.pdbx_seq_one_letter_code
_entity_poly.pdbx_strand_id
1 'polypeptide(L)'
;MNLAQNGFLYDFGYNQKPWDGNSVPYRSDTQHDPIAIADYLGYKWLGKGWVNISPGLQNAIPAVSVAIAGKVVEIYFNAFEHSNSPIGVFSCGQHYTTSGTLQLTVVDFGIGISNSVRTLQQ
;
A
#
# COMPACT_ATOMS: atom_id res chain seq x y z
N MET A 1 0.74 -13.62 15.21
CA MET A 1 1.58 -13.67 13.99
C MET A 1 1.03 -12.64 13.00
N ASN A 2 1.87 -11.77 12.44
CA ASN A 2 1.40 -10.62 11.64
C ASN A 2 0.83 -11.03 10.27
N LEU A 3 1.27 -12.16 9.70
CA LEU A 3 0.69 -12.75 8.48
C LEU A 3 -0.78 -13.19 8.64
N ALA A 4 -1.17 -13.63 9.84
CA ALA A 4 -2.57 -13.91 10.13
C ALA A 4 -3.36 -12.61 10.39
N GLN A 5 -2.71 -11.65 11.07
CA GLN A 5 -3.33 -10.36 11.42
C GLN A 5 -3.68 -9.54 10.19
N ASN A 6 -2.76 -9.41 9.24
CA ASN A 6 -2.97 -8.60 8.04
C ASN A 6 -3.94 -9.24 7.03
N GLY A 7 -4.28 -10.51 7.19
CA GLY A 7 -5.21 -11.23 6.31
C GLY A 7 -4.57 -12.05 5.21
N PHE A 8 -3.24 -12.06 5.09
CA PHE A 8 -2.54 -12.88 4.10
C PHE A 8 -2.91 -14.36 4.23
N LEU A 9 -2.83 -14.95 5.43
CA LEU A 9 -3.16 -16.38 5.57
C LEU A 9 -4.63 -16.68 5.23
N TYR A 10 -5.54 -15.76 5.55
CA TYR A 10 -6.96 -15.91 5.26
C TYR A 10 -7.22 -15.96 3.75
N ASP A 11 -6.55 -15.09 2.99
CA ASP A 11 -6.66 -15.04 1.53
C ASP A 11 -6.14 -16.31 0.86
N PHE A 12 -5.14 -16.97 1.48
CA PHE A 12 -4.58 -18.25 1.03
C PHE A 12 -5.29 -19.48 1.62
N GLY A 13 -6.51 -19.32 2.16
CA GLY A 13 -7.38 -20.44 2.56
C GLY A 13 -7.22 -20.92 4.00
N TYR A 14 -6.45 -20.22 4.84
CA TYR A 14 -6.35 -20.53 6.26
C TYR A 14 -7.59 -20.02 7.02
N ASN A 15 -8.18 -20.87 7.87
CA ASN A 15 -9.44 -20.56 8.57
C ASN A 15 -9.25 -19.65 9.81
N GLN A 16 -8.59 -18.51 9.63
CA GLN A 16 -8.44 -17.48 10.66
C GLN A 16 -8.68 -16.11 10.04
N LYS A 17 -9.76 -15.44 10.46
CA LYS A 17 -10.06 -14.09 9.99
C LYS A 17 -9.00 -13.09 10.46
N PRO A 18 -8.68 -12.07 9.65
CA PRO A 18 -7.81 -10.98 10.08
C PRO A 18 -8.42 -10.19 11.24
N TRP A 19 -7.58 -9.45 11.96
CA TRP A 19 -7.99 -8.55 13.04
C TRP A 19 -7.18 -7.27 13.00
N ASP A 20 -7.73 -6.20 13.57
CA ASP A 20 -7.01 -4.95 13.68
C ASP A 20 -5.87 -5.06 14.70
N GLY A 21 -4.70 -4.57 14.30
CA GLY A 21 -3.52 -4.47 15.14
C GLY A 21 -2.54 -3.50 14.51
N ASN A 22 -1.25 -3.81 14.56
CA ASN A 22 -0.19 -2.95 14.02
C ASN A 22 0.19 -3.27 12.57
N SER A 23 -0.55 -4.14 11.89
CA SER A 23 -0.37 -4.42 10.47
C SER A 23 -1.32 -3.57 9.61
N VAL A 24 -0.80 -3.09 8.48
CA VAL A 24 -1.63 -2.64 7.36
C VAL A 24 -2.20 -3.90 6.69
N PRO A 25 -3.53 -3.98 6.42
CA PRO A 25 -4.14 -5.16 5.83
C PRO A 25 -3.51 -5.54 4.49
N TYR A 26 -3.31 -6.83 4.27
CA TYR A 26 -2.98 -7.38 2.96
C TYR A 26 -4.09 -7.03 1.97
N ARG A 27 -3.69 -6.65 0.77
CA ARG A 27 -4.57 -6.33 -0.34
C ARG A 27 -3.97 -6.89 -1.63
N SER A 28 -4.82 -7.53 -2.44
CA SER A 28 -4.51 -7.97 -3.80
C SER A 28 -5.46 -7.25 -4.74
N ASP A 29 -4.90 -6.63 -5.78
CA ASP A 29 -5.64 -5.88 -6.76
C ASP A 29 -5.25 -6.35 -8.15
N THR A 30 -6.21 -6.92 -8.89
CA THR A 30 -6.03 -7.35 -10.28
C THR A 30 -6.38 -6.26 -11.29
N GLN A 31 -7.02 -5.18 -10.83
CA GLN A 31 -7.43 -4.04 -11.65
C GLN A 31 -7.04 -2.74 -10.96
N HIS A 32 -6.76 -1.72 -11.77
CA HIS A 32 -6.44 -0.39 -11.28
C HIS A 32 -7.73 0.36 -10.93
N ASP A 33 -8.01 0.50 -9.63
CA ASP A 33 -9.07 1.37 -9.09
C ASP A 33 -8.43 2.50 -8.26
N PRO A 34 -8.16 3.67 -8.86
CA PRO A 34 -7.50 4.78 -8.19
C PRO A 34 -8.23 5.28 -6.95
N ILE A 35 -9.58 5.22 -6.95
CA ILE A 35 -10.39 5.70 -5.83
C ILE A 35 -10.28 4.73 -4.67
N ALA A 36 -10.49 3.43 -4.91
CA ALA A 36 -10.37 2.41 -3.86
C ALA A 36 -8.95 2.33 -3.30
N ILE A 37 -7.92 2.56 -4.11
CA ILE A 37 -6.52 2.62 -3.67
C ILE A 37 -6.30 3.86 -2.80
N ALA A 38 -6.74 5.04 -3.26
CA ALA A 38 -6.60 6.28 -2.49
C ALA A 38 -7.29 6.19 -1.13
N ASP A 39 -8.51 5.64 -1.08
CA ASP A 39 -9.23 5.40 0.18
C ASP A 39 -8.46 4.44 1.10
N TYR A 40 -7.96 3.33 0.56
CA TYR A 40 -7.18 2.38 1.33
C TYR A 40 -5.89 2.98 1.90
N LEU A 41 -5.17 3.79 1.11
CA LEU A 41 -4.00 4.51 1.58
C LEU A 41 -4.37 5.55 2.65
N GLY A 42 -5.41 6.34 2.41
CA GLY A 42 -5.89 7.34 3.34
C GLY A 42 -6.31 6.75 4.69
N TYR A 43 -7.16 5.72 4.67
CA TYR A 43 -7.77 5.18 5.88
C TYR A 43 -6.94 4.08 6.56
N LYS A 44 -6.35 3.16 5.80
CA LYS A 44 -5.68 1.97 6.36
C LYS A 44 -4.19 2.18 6.63
N TRP A 45 -3.53 3.07 5.89
CA TRP A 45 -2.10 3.35 6.07
C TRP A 45 -1.90 4.57 6.97
N LEU A 46 -2.52 5.70 6.62
CA LEU A 46 -2.30 6.98 7.30
C LEU A 46 -3.32 7.26 8.40
N GLY A 47 -4.56 6.81 8.23
CA GLY A 47 -5.68 7.07 9.15
C GLY A 47 -5.61 6.36 10.51
N LYS A 48 -4.62 5.50 10.73
CA LYS A 48 -4.45 4.76 12.00
C LYS A 48 -3.69 5.53 13.09
N GLY A 49 -3.30 6.79 12.82
CA GLY A 49 -2.58 7.63 13.79
C GLY A 49 -1.13 7.16 14.04
N TRP A 50 -0.57 6.36 13.14
CA TRP A 50 0.80 5.83 13.24
C TRP A 50 1.85 6.83 12.78
N VAL A 51 1.45 7.85 12.02
CA VAL A 51 2.31 8.92 11.56
C VAL A 51 1.99 10.16 12.38
N ASN A 52 2.99 10.67 13.11
CA ASN A 52 2.83 11.89 13.89
C ASN A 52 2.93 13.11 12.96
N ILE A 53 1.78 13.65 12.60
CA ILE A 53 1.65 14.86 11.78
C ILE A 53 1.48 16.05 12.74
N SER A 54 2.24 17.14 12.57
CA SER A 54 2.15 18.28 13.50
C SER A 54 0.75 18.95 13.48
N PRO A 55 0.29 19.61 14.55
CA PRO A 55 -1.06 20.19 14.61
C PRO A 55 -1.38 21.21 13.50
N GLY A 56 -0.42 22.03 13.08
CA GLY A 56 -0.59 22.97 11.96
C GLY A 56 -0.70 22.25 10.60
N LEU A 57 -0.03 21.11 10.47
CA LEU A 57 -0.09 20.20 9.34
C LEU A 57 -1.36 19.31 9.42
N GLN A 58 -1.88 19.11 10.64
CA GLN A 58 -3.14 18.41 10.91
C GLN A 58 -4.35 19.25 10.48
N ASN A 59 -4.33 20.57 10.66
CA ASN A 59 -5.42 21.42 10.15
C ASN A 59 -5.43 21.50 8.60
N ALA A 60 -4.33 21.10 7.95
CA ALA A 60 -4.24 20.81 6.53
C ALA A 60 -4.41 19.32 6.19
N ILE A 61 -4.96 18.50 7.11
CA ILE A 61 -5.10 17.02 7.03
C ILE A 61 -5.56 16.51 5.67
N PRO A 62 -6.57 17.12 5.01
CA PRO A 62 -6.96 16.66 3.69
C PRO A 62 -5.77 16.77 2.72
N ALA A 63 -5.11 17.91 2.66
CA ALA A 63 -4.02 18.17 1.71
C ALA A 63 -2.75 17.36 2.01
N VAL A 64 -2.39 17.14 3.28
CA VAL A 64 -1.14 16.45 3.64
C VAL A 64 -1.29 14.94 3.52
N SER A 65 -2.42 14.40 4.00
CA SER A 65 -2.74 12.99 3.78
C SER A 65 -2.87 12.71 2.29
N VAL A 66 -3.44 13.65 1.51
CA VAL A 66 -3.47 13.59 0.04
C VAL A 66 -2.08 13.71 -0.58
N ALA A 67 -1.16 14.49 -0.02
CA ALA A 67 0.20 14.59 -0.57
C ALA A 67 1.00 13.30 -0.33
N ILE A 68 0.95 12.74 0.88
CA ILE A 68 1.63 11.47 1.20
C ILE A 68 0.94 10.32 0.46
N ALA A 69 -0.39 10.23 0.52
CA ALA A 69 -1.14 9.23 -0.23
C ALA A 69 -0.90 9.41 -1.74
N GLY A 70 -0.83 10.63 -2.26
CA GLY A 70 -0.53 10.91 -3.68
C GLY A 70 0.84 10.40 -4.10
N LYS A 71 1.87 10.61 -3.28
CA LYS A 71 3.22 10.03 -3.53
C LYS A 71 3.24 8.51 -3.45
N VAL A 72 2.45 7.92 -2.56
CA VAL A 72 2.31 6.46 -2.51
C VAL A 72 1.47 5.95 -3.68
N VAL A 73 0.43 6.66 -4.11
CA VAL A 73 -0.37 6.37 -5.29
C VAL A 73 0.53 6.36 -6.53
N GLU A 74 1.51 7.25 -6.66
CA GLU A 74 2.50 7.20 -7.76
C GLU A 74 3.26 5.86 -7.79
N ILE A 75 3.59 5.26 -6.62
CA ILE A 75 4.22 3.93 -6.55
C ILE A 75 3.25 2.84 -7.01
N TYR A 76 1.99 2.88 -6.57
CA TYR A 76 0.97 1.95 -7.04
C TYR A 76 0.73 2.09 -8.54
N PHE A 77 0.65 3.33 -9.04
CA PHE A 77 0.43 3.63 -10.45
C PHE A 77 1.54 3.01 -11.30
N ASN A 78 2.81 3.16 -10.89
CA ASN A 78 3.92 2.50 -11.55
C ASN A 78 3.78 0.97 -11.55
N ALA A 79 3.36 0.39 -10.42
CA ALA A 79 3.16 -1.05 -10.29
C ALA A 79 1.99 -1.57 -11.15
N PHE A 80 0.92 -0.79 -11.37
CA PHE A 80 -0.20 -1.22 -12.23
C PHE A 80 0.06 -0.96 -13.71
N GLU A 81 0.44 0.27 -14.06
CA GLU A 81 0.47 0.74 -15.44
C GLU A 81 1.73 0.29 -16.20
N HIS A 82 2.80 -0.05 -15.48
CA HIS A 82 4.10 -0.32 -16.09
C HIS A 82 4.67 -1.72 -15.82
N SER A 83 4.02 -2.50 -14.96
CA SER A 83 4.51 -3.85 -14.64
C SER A 83 4.16 -4.88 -15.71
N ASN A 84 3.01 -4.76 -16.39
CA ASN A 84 2.41 -5.88 -17.14
C ASN A 84 2.31 -7.17 -16.30
N SER A 85 2.07 -7.04 -14.99
CA SER A 85 1.96 -8.18 -14.07
C SER A 85 0.72 -9.01 -14.40
N PRO A 86 0.84 -10.33 -14.65
CA PRO A 86 -0.29 -11.19 -14.98
C PRO A 86 -1.20 -11.47 -13.77
N ILE A 87 -0.71 -11.21 -12.55
CA ILE A 87 -1.41 -11.48 -11.30
C ILE A 87 -1.72 -10.21 -10.50
N GLY A 88 -1.57 -9.05 -11.13
CA GLY A 88 -1.85 -7.76 -10.52
C GLY A 88 -0.78 -7.28 -9.54
N VAL A 89 -1.21 -6.47 -8.58
CA VAL A 89 -0.37 -5.81 -7.58
C VAL A 89 -0.82 -6.23 -6.18
N PHE A 90 0.15 -6.43 -5.31
CA PHE A 90 -0.06 -6.79 -3.91
C PHE A 90 0.47 -5.69 -3.01
N SER A 91 -0.19 -5.48 -1.89
CA SER A 91 0.26 -4.49 -0.93
C SER A 91 -0.04 -4.87 0.51
N CYS A 92 0.82 -4.39 1.40
CA CYS A 92 0.69 -4.55 2.84
C CYS A 92 1.64 -3.58 3.56
N GLY A 93 1.75 -3.74 4.87
CA GLY A 93 2.65 -2.93 5.68
C GLY A 93 2.57 -3.29 7.16
N GLN A 94 3.49 -2.71 7.92
CA GLN A 94 3.68 -2.99 9.34
C GLN A 94 4.14 -1.74 10.07
N HIS A 95 3.43 -1.40 11.13
CA HIS A 95 3.88 -0.41 12.10
C HIS A 95 4.70 -1.08 13.20
N TYR A 96 5.95 -0.67 13.33
CA TYR A 96 6.89 -1.06 14.37
C TYR A 96 6.93 0.04 15.43
N THR A 97 6.14 -0.12 16.49
CA THR A 97 5.99 0.88 17.54
C THR A 97 7.31 1.16 18.27
N THR A 98 8.13 0.14 18.51
CA THR A 98 9.42 0.27 19.20
C THR A 98 10.41 1.16 18.43
N SER A 99 10.40 1.10 17.09
CA SER A 99 11.28 1.92 16.24
C SER A 99 10.59 3.16 15.67
N GLY A 100 9.30 3.37 15.96
CA GLY A 100 8.49 4.44 15.38
C GLY A 100 8.43 4.41 13.85
N THR A 101 8.50 3.22 13.25
CA THR A 101 8.61 3.07 11.78
C THR A 101 7.36 2.43 11.19
N LEU A 102 6.80 3.04 10.15
CA LEU A 102 5.79 2.42 9.30
C LEU A 102 6.47 1.90 8.03
N GLN A 103 6.54 0.58 7.88
CA GLN A 103 7.01 -0.06 6.66
C GLN A 103 5.82 -0.36 5.76
N LEU A 104 5.94 0.01 4.50
CA LEU A 104 4.91 -0.12 3.49
C LEU A 104 5.49 -0.89 2.31
N THR A 105 4.69 -1.74 1.71
CA THR A 105 5.15 -2.64 0.64
C THR A 105 4.11 -2.69 -0.46
N VAL A 106 4.60 -2.52 -1.68
CA VAL A 106 3.86 -2.70 -2.93
C VAL A 106 4.71 -3.62 -3.79
N VAL A 107 4.12 -4.69 -4.30
CA VAL A 107 4.81 -5.71 -5.10
C VAL A 107 3.97 -6.01 -6.32
N ASP A 108 4.60 -5.94 -7.48
CA ASP A 108 4.11 -6.52 -8.73
C ASP A 108 5.02 -7.69 -9.16
N PHE A 109 4.51 -8.51 -10.06
CA PHE A 109 5.26 -9.61 -10.69
C PHE A 109 5.41 -9.37 -12.19
N GLY A 110 5.71 -8.11 -12.53
CA GLY A 110 5.83 -7.65 -13.89
C GLY A 110 7.17 -7.89 -14.55
N ILE A 111 7.35 -7.23 -15.69
CA ILE A 111 8.57 -7.29 -16.51
C ILE A 111 9.78 -6.60 -15.86
N GLY A 112 9.55 -5.77 -14.84
CA GLY A 112 10.57 -5.00 -14.14
C GLY A 112 11.11 -3.80 -14.93
N ILE A 113 11.67 -2.83 -14.21
CA ILE A 113 12.08 -1.50 -14.72
C ILE A 113 13.04 -1.60 -15.91
N SER A 114 14.04 -2.49 -15.81
CA SER A 114 15.09 -2.61 -16.82
C SER A 114 14.54 -3.02 -18.20
N ASN A 115 13.52 -3.88 -18.23
CA ASN A 115 12.86 -4.28 -19.46
C ASN A 115 11.96 -3.15 -19.99
N SER A 116 11.17 -2.51 -19.12
CA SER A 116 10.31 -1.38 -19.50
C SER A 116 11.10 -0.25 -20.16
N VAL A 117 12.26 0.13 -19.59
CA VAL A 117 13.11 1.21 -20.13
C VAL A 117 13.72 0.84 -21.49
N ARG A 118 14.18 -0.40 -21.68
CA ARG A 118 14.74 -0.85 -22.96
C ARG A 118 13.74 -0.83 -24.10
N THR A 119 12.45 -0.97 -23.80
CA THR A 119 11.37 -1.02 -24.80
C THR A 119 10.75 0.34 -25.13
N LEU A 120 11.12 1.41 -24.42
CA LEU A 120 10.69 2.77 -24.78
C LEU A 120 11.29 3.14 -26.14
N GLN A 121 10.44 3.33 -27.14
CA GLN A 121 10.86 3.80 -28.47
C GLN A 121 11.41 5.22 -28.33
N GLN A 122 12.58 5.46 -28.95
CA GLN A 122 13.22 6.79 -29.05
C GLN A 122 12.45 7.72 -29.97
#